data_AF-A0A959AGU0-F1
#
_entry.id   AF-A0A959AGU0-F1
#
_cell.length_a   1.000
_cell.length_b   1.000
_cell.length_c   1.000
_cell.angle_alpha   90.00
_cell.angle_beta   90.00
_cell.angle_gamma   90.00
#
_symmetry.space_group_name_H-M   'P 1'
#
loop_
_entity.id
_entity.type
_entity.pdbx_description
1 polymer ?
#
loop_
_entity_poly.entity_id
_entity_poly.type
_entity_poly.pdbx_seq_one_letter_code
_entity_poly.pdbx_strand_id
1 'polypeptide(L)' 'MTYESAYAELQQIVADLQSEAISIDALAEKIARAQELIGFCRNKLRETEDATGKLI' A
#
# COMPACT_ATOMS: atom_id res chain seq x y z
N MET A 1 4.32 3.65 10.45
CA MET A 1 3.29 3.86 9.40
C MET A 1 1.96 3.28 9.87
N THR A 2 0.83 3.94 9.63
CA THR A 2 -0.51 3.42 9.96
C THR A 2 -1.12 2.75 8.73
N TYR A 3 -2.16 1.93 8.93
CA TYR A 3 -2.89 1.35 7.79
C TYR A 3 -3.52 2.46 6.93
N GLU A 4 -4.16 3.45 7.58
CA GLU A 4 -4.75 4.60 6.90
C GLU A 4 -3.75 5.41 6.09
N SER A 5 -2.54 5.66 6.61
CA SER A 5 -1.52 6.41 5.86
C SER A 5 -1.07 5.64 4.61
N ALA A 6 -0.90 4.32 4.74
CA ALA A 6 -0.51 3.47 3.61
C ALA A 6 -1.63 3.38 2.55
N TYR A 7 -2.89 3.35 2.99
CA TYR A 7 -4.05 3.36 2.10
C TYR A 7 -4.19 4.70 1.35
N ALA A 8 -4.00 5.82 2.04
CA ALA A 8 -4.01 7.14 1.41
C ALA A 8 -2.90 7.29 0.35
N GLU A 9 -1.70 6.76 0.64
CA GLU A 9 -0.58 6.78 -0.30
C GLU A 9 -0.86 5.88 -1.52
N LEU A 10 -1.48 4.71 -1.33
CA LEU A 10 -1.95 3.86 -2.42
C LEU A 10 -2.99 4.57 -3.31
N GLN A 11 -3.93 5.31 -2.72
CA GLN A 11 -4.91 6.08 -3.50
C GLN A 11 -4.26 7.19 -4.32
N GLN A 12 -3.27 7.88 -3.74
CA GLN A 12 -2.45 8.87 -4.46
C GLN A 12 -1.70 8.23 -5.63
N ILE A 13 -1.07 7.06 -5.43
CA ILE A 13 -0.40 6.32 -6.50
C ILE A 13 -1.38 5.97 -7.62
N VAL A 14 -2.58 5.48 -7.30
CA VAL A 14 -3.60 5.15 -8.31
C VAL A 14 -4.06 6.39 -9.07
N ALA A 15 -4.26 7.52 -8.38
CA ALA A 15 -4.64 8.78 -9.02
C ALA A 15 -3.53 9.26 -9.98
N ASP A 16 -2.27 9.15 -9.58
CA ASP A 16 -1.13 9.52 -10.43
C ASP A 16 -0.98 8.59 -11.63
N LEU A 17 -1.26 7.29 -11.47
CA LEU A 17 -1.25 6.31 -12.56
C LEU A 17 -2.38 6.56 -13.58
N GLN A 18 -3.50 7.15 -13.14
CA GLN A 18 -4.61 7.54 -14.01
C GLN A 18 -4.38 8.89 -14.71
N SER A 19 -3.35 9.63 -14.30
CA SER A 19 -2.98 10.88 -14.96
C SER A 19 -2.29 10.59 -16.30
N GLU A 20 -2.81 11.17 -17.38
CA GLU A 20 -2.27 11.00 -18.75
C GLU A 20 -0.83 11.51 -18.94
N ALA A 21 -0.25 12.17 -17.92
CA ALA A 21 1.08 12.77 -17.96
C ALA A 21 2.19 11.89 -17.35
N ILE A 22 1.89 10.67 -16.89
CA ILE A 22 2.90 9.84 -16.22
C ILE A 22 3.79 9.09 -17.22
N SER A 23 5.11 9.18 -17.04
CA SER A 23 6.07 8.44 -17.87
C SER A 23 6.11 6.95 -17.48
N ILE A 24 6.50 6.07 -18.41
CA ILE A 24 6.65 4.63 -18.15
C ILE A 24 7.62 4.35 -17.00
N ASP A 25 8.72 5.11 -16.89
CA ASP A 25 9.69 4.97 -15.80
C ASP A 25 9.07 5.33 -14.44
N ALA A 26 8.31 6.43 -14.37
CA ALA A 26 7.57 6.81 -13.17
C ALA A 26 6.46 5.80 -12.82
N LEU A 27 5.87 5.17 -13.82
CA LEU A 27 4.89 4.09 -13.69
C LEU A 27 5.50 2.88 -12.97
N ALA A 28 6.71 2.47 -13.38
CA ALA A 28 7.43 1.36 -12.75
C ALA A 28 7.78 1.65 -11.29
N GLU A 29 8.28 2.86 -10.99
CA GLU A 29 8.58 3.29 -9.62
C GLU A 29 7.32 3.30 -8.73
N LYS A 30 6.21 3.85 -9.23
CA LYS A 30 4.96 3.91 -8.48
C LYS A 30 4.35 2.52 -8.24
N ILE A 31 4.45 1.61 -9.20
CA ILE A 31 4.03 0.22 -9.02
C ILE A 31 4.88 -0.48 -7.96
N ALA A 32 6.22 -0.31 -7.98
CA ALA A 32 7.10 -0.87 -6.96
C ALA A 32 6.72 -0.37 -5.56
N ARG A 33 6.45 0.95 -5.43
CA ARG A 33 5.98 1.57 -4.19
C ARG A 33 4.64 0.98 -3.72
N ALA A 34 3.68 0.80 -4.63
CA ALA A 34 2.40 0.21 -4.31
C ALA A 34 2.55 -1.23 -3.77
N GLN A 35 3.49 -2.02 -4.31
CA GLN A 35 3.75 -3.37 -3.80
C GLN A 35 4.31 -3.36 -2.36
N GLU A 36 5.20 -2.43 -2.03
CA GLU A 36 5.71 -2.25 -0.66
C GLU A 36 4.57 -1.91 0.31
N LEU A 37 3.69 -0.98 -0.07
CA LEU A 37 2.54 -0.57 0.73
C LEU A 37 1.54 -1.70 0.94
N ILE A 38 1.27 -2.51 -0.09
CA ILE A 38 0.42 -3.71 0.03
C ILE A 38 1.05 -4.71 0.99
N GLY A 39 2.38 -4.94 0.89
CA GLY A 39 3.11 -5.81 1.82
C GLY A 39 2.99 -5.32 3.27
N PHE A 40 3.14 -4.02 3.48
CA PHE A 40 2.97 -3.40 4.79
C PHE A 40 1.55 -3.58 5.34
N CYS A 41 0.51 -3.32 4.53
CA CYS A 41 -0.89 -3.50 4.92
C CYS A 41 -1.19 -4.95 5.30
N ARG A 42 -0.67 -5.92 4.53
CA ARG A 42 -0.84 -7.35 4.83
C ARG A 42 -0.15 -7.77 6.12
N ASN A 43 1.08 -7.30 6.34
CA ASN A 43 1.80 -7.57 7.58
C ASN A 43 1.07 -6.98 8.79
N LYS A 44 0.56 -5.75 8.67
CA LYS A 44 -0.18 -5.09 9.74
C LYS A 44 -1.51 -5.78 10.05
N LEU A 45 -2.19 -6.30 9.03
CA LEU A 45 -3.39 -7.13 9.21
C LEU A 45 -3.02 -8.41 9.98
N ARG A 46 -1.93 -9.08 9.57
CA ARG A 46 -1.44 -10.31 10.21
C ARG A 46 -0.98 -10.10 11.65
N GLU A 47 -0.29 -8.99 11.94
CA GLU A 47 0.07 -8.60 13.31
C GLU A 47 -1.17 -8.34 14.17
N THR A 48 -2.21 -7.74 13.58
CA THR A 48 -3.48 -7.50 14.28
C THR A 48 -4.22 -8.82 14.53
N GLU A 49 -4.21 -9.75 13.56
CA GLU A 49 -4.76 -11.11 13.71
C GLU A 49 -4.00 -11.95 14.74
N ASP A 50 -2.66 -11.87 14.78
CA ASP A 50 -1.85 -12.56 15.79
C ASP A 50 -2.08 -11.97 17.20
N ALA A 51 -2.41 -10.68 17.30
CA ALA A 51 -2.76 -10.04 18.56
C ALA A 51 -4.15 -10.46 19.08
N THR A 52 -5.13 -10.72 18.19
CA THR A 52 -6.47 -11.22 18.56
C THR A 52 -6.56 -12.76 18.59
N GLY A 53 -5.64 -13.47 17.93
CA GLY A 53 -5.57 -14.93 17.84
C GLY A 53 -5.12 -15.65 19.12
N LYS A 54 -4.77 -14.91 20.19
CA LYS A 54 -4.61 -15.49 21.54
C LYS A 54 -5.92 -15.62 22.33
N LEU A 55 -7.08 -15.33 21.73
CA LEU A 55 -8.41 -15.47 22.34
C LEU A 55 -9.25 -16.61 21.73
N ILE A 56 -8.62 -17.71 21.34
CA ILE A 56 -9.31 -18.98 21.05
C ILE A 56 -8.58 -20.14 21.72
#